data_AF-A0A316L6V6-F1
#
_entry.id   AF-A0A316L6V6-F1
#
_cell.length_a   1.000
_cell.length_b   1.000
_cell.length_c   1.000
_cell.angle_alpha   90.00
_cell.angle_beta   90.00
_cell.angle_gamma   90.00
#
_symmetry.space_group_name_H-M   'P 1'
#
loop_
_entity.id
_entity.type
_entity.pdbx_description
1 polymer ?
#
loop_
_entity_poly.entity_id
_entity_poly.type
_entity_poly.pdbx_seq_one_letter_code
_entity_poly.pdbx_strand_id
1 'polypeptide(L)'
;MTTEQIEEIFESDDFWGCVELNKILVKAFEDGLWDNYNWVFVTKGTEENLQKKYDYLSQQSFLKSHSNWTYYRLNLNESKSKVHMMGGIQIDDLYGNLVNTDADVKILLKNGRDTPFNTSKKETDNFENLYFADDMNHIVSILNWYSSLDEDELDEVLTTMTTSIGDEF
;
A
#
# COMPACT_ATOMS: atom_id res chain seq x y z
N MET A 1 7.50 -6.35 22.02
CA MET A 1 8.55 -6.83 21.11
C MET A 1 9.47 -5.66 20.85
N THR A 2 10.78 -5.84 20.97
CA THR A 2 11.76 -4.80 20.64
C THR A 2 11.94 -4.72 19.12
N THR A 3 12.53 -3.64 18.62
CA THR A 3 12.89 -3.53 17.20
C THR A 3 13.83 -4.66 16.78
N GLU A 4 14.82 -5.00 17.60
CA GLU A 4 15.76 -6.11 17.33
C GLU A 4 15.02 -7.45 17.17
N GLN A 5 14.08 -7.77 18.07
CA GLN A 5 13.26 -9.00 17.97
C GLN A 5 12.39 -9.03 16.71
N ILE A 6 11.91 -7.86 16.26
CA ILE A 6 11.12 -7.74 15.03
C ILE A 6 12.01 -8.05 13.82
N GLU A 7 13.20 -7.47 13.76
CA GLU A 7 14.15 -7.74 12.66
C GLU A 7 14.58 -9.21 12.65
N GLU A 8 14.89 -9.82 13.80
CA GLU A 8 15.23 -11.25 13.90
C GLU A 8 14.11 -12.16 13.33
N ILE A 9 12.84 -11.85 13.59
CA ILE A 9 11.71 -12.59 13.02
C ILE A 9 11.68 -12.42 11.49
N PHE A 10 11.84 -11.18 11.03
CA PHE A 10 11.77 -10.83 9.62
C PHE A 10 13.01 -11.25 8.81
N GLU A 11 14.09 -11.59 9.48
CA GLU A 11 15.29 -12.22 8.94
C GLU A 11 15.26 -13.75 9.12
N SER A 12 14.25 -14.34 9.77
CA SER A 12 14.17 -15.79 9.94
C SER A 12 13.58 -16.49 8.71
N ASP A 13 14.19 -17.61 8.31
CA ASP A 13 13.64 -18.47 7.26
C ASP A 13 12.32 -19.12 7.68
N ASP A 14 12.13 -19.39 8.98
CA ASP A 14 10.89 -19.96 9.50
C ASP A 14 9.70 -19.01 9.25
N PHE A 15 9.93 -17.70 9.40
CA PHE A 15 8.91 -16.70 9.10
C PHE A 15 8.56 -16.75 7.62
N TRP A 16 9.54 -16.63 6.73
CA TRP A 16 9.31 -16.63 5.27
C TRP A 16 8.76 -17.94 4.73
N GLY A 17 9.03 -19.07 5.39
CA GLY A 17 8.41 -20.37 5.08
C GLY A 17 6.91 -20.44 5.38
N CYS A 18 6.38 -19.52 6.19
CA CYS A 18 4.97 -19.47 6.58
C CYS A 18 4.19 -18.31 5.96
N VAL A 19 4.86 -17.36 5.30
CA VAL A 19 4.19 -16.24 4.62
C VAL A 19 3.54 -16.76 3.35
N GLU A 20 2.26 -16.43 3.16
CA GLU A 20 1.54 -16.64 1.91
C GLU A 20 1.14 -15.29 1.31
N LEU A 21 1.14 -15.21 -0.03
CA LEU A 21 0.49 -14.09 -0.71
C LEU A 21 -1.01 -14.08 -0.38
N ASN A 22 -1.59 -12.89 -0.29
CA ASN A 22 -3.00 -12.78 -0.03
C ASN A 22 -3.82 -13.31 -1.22
N LYS A 23 -4.59 -14.38 -0.99
CA LYS A 23 -5.33 -15.10 -2.03
C LYS A 23 -6.40 -14.25 -2.71
N ILE A 24 -6.99 -13.27 -2.01
CA ILE A 24 -7.97 -12.34 -2.60
C ILE A 24 -7.28 -11.44 -3.62
N LEU A 25 -6.11 -10.90 -3.27
CA LEU A 25 -5.35 -10.04 -4.16
C LEU A 25 -4.80 -10.81 -5.37
N VAL A 26 -4.25 -12.00 -5.16
CA VAL A 26 -3.78 -12.86 -6.26
C VAL A 26 -4.92 -13.18 -7.23
N LYS A 27 -6.08 -13.57 -6.70
CA LYS A 27 -7.26 -13.82 -7.53
C LYS A 27 -7.67 -12.58 -8.32
N ALA A 28 -7.73 -11.41 -7.69
CA ALA A 28 -8.09 -10.17 -8.37
C ALA A 28 -7.08 -9.83 -9.49
N PHE A 29 -5.79 -10.06 -9.25
CA PHE A 29 -4.75 -9.89 -10.26
C PHE A 29 -4.95 -10.82 -11.45
N GLU A 30 -5.23 -12.11 -11.20
CA GLU A 30 -5.56 -13.09 -12.24
C GLU A 30 -6.83 -12.74 -13.00
N ASP A 31 -7.80 -12.11 -12.33
CA ASP A 31 -9.07 -11.65 -12.91
C ASP A 31 -8.93 -10.30 -13.67
N GLY A 32 -7.71 -9.78 -13.84
CA GLY A 32 -7.38 -8.65 -14.72
C GLY A 32 -6.99 -7.35 -14.01
N LEU A 33 -7.07 -7.28 -12.68
CA LEU A 33 -6.70 -6.07 -11.92
C LEU A 33 -5.23 -5.70 -12.12
N TRP A 34 -4.37 -6.69 -12.36
CA TRP A 34 -2.94 -6.46 -12.54
C TRP A 34 -2.64 -5.50 -13.70
N ASP A 35 -3.37 -5.64 -14.80
CA ASP A 35 -3.12 -4.92 -16.06
C ASP A 35 -3.57 -3.46 -16.01
N ASN A 36 -4.36 -3.08 -15.00
CA ASN A 36 -4.87 -1.71 -14.84
C ASN A 36 -3.85 -0.77 -14.17
N TYR A 37 -2.75 -1.29 -13.62
CA TYR A 37 -1.82 -0.52 -12.80
C TYR A 37 -0.36 -0.88 -13.04
N ASN A 38 0.51 0.11 -12.81
CA ASN A 38 1.95 -0.14 -12.63
C ASN A 38 2.24 -0.43 -11.16
N TRP A 39 2.54 -1.68 -10.83
CA TRP A 39 2.72 -2.12 -9.45
C TRP A 39 4.12 -1.82 -8.91
N VAL A 40 4.18 -1.09 -7.79
CA VAL A 40 5.41 -0.78 -7.07
C VAL A 40 5.32 -1.29 -5.64
N PHE A 41 6.18 -2.25 -5.29
CA PHE A 41 6.29 -2.77 -3.93
C PHE A 41 7.32 -1.95 -3.16
N VAL A 42 6.86 -1.11 -2.23
CA VAL A 42 7.71 -0.25 -1.39
C VAL A 42 7.82 -0.82 0.02
N THR A 43 9.02 -1.15 0.45
CA THR A 43 9.25 -1.72 1.78
C THR A 43 10.49 -1.18 2.46
N LYS A 44 10.51 -1.31 3.78
CA LYS A 44 11.55 -0.81 4.67
C LYS A 44 12.07 -1.95 5.55
N GLY A 45 13.37 -1.98 5.82
CA GLY A 45 14.00 -2.99 6.67
C GLY A 45 15.53 -2.88 6.69
N THR A 46 16.19 -3.86 7.30
CA THR A 46 17.63 -4.12 7.13
C THR A 46 17.94 -4.64 5.73
N GLU A 47 19.21 -4.58 5.31
CA GLU A 47 19.62 -5.12 4.00
C GLU A 47 19.23 -6.59 3.82
N GLU A 48 19.44 -7.41 4.86
CA GLU A 48 19.07 -8.83 4.87
C GLU A 48 17.56 -9.00 4.76
N ASN A 49 16.77 -8.32 5.59
CA ASN A 49 15.32 -8.39 5.52
C ASN A 49 14.78 -7.97 4.14
N LEU A 50 15.33 -6.88 3.59
CA LEU A 50 14.93 -6.36 2.28
C LEU A 50 15.28 -7.34 1.15
N GLN A 51 16.37 -8.09 1.27
CA GLN A 51 16.74 -9.12 0.29
C GLN A 51 15.79 -10.32 0.40
N LYS A 52 15.49 -10.81 1.61
CA LYS A 52 14.55 -11.93 1.81
C LYS A 52 13.15 -11.62 1.30
N LYS A 53 12.66 -10.39 1.51
CA LYS A 53 11.40 -9.88 0.92
C LYS A 53 11.41 -9.93 -0.61
N TYR A 54 12.49 -9.48 -1.24
CA TYR A 54 12.64 -9.53 -2.70
C TYR A 54 12.65 -10.97 -3.21
N ASP A 55 13.47 -11.83 -2.59
CA ASP A 55 13.60 -13.22 -2.96
C ASP A 55 12.25 -13.93 -2.84
N TYR A 56 11.54 -13.72 -1.74
CA TYR A 56 10.19 -14.24 -1.53
C TYR A 56 9.24 -13.81 -2.66
N LEU A 57 9.14 -12.52 -2.98
CA LEU A 57 8.27 -12.01 -4.05
C LEU A 57 8.64 -12.58 -5.42
N SER A 58 9.93 -12.65 -5.74
CA SER A 58 10.44 -13.15 -7.03
C SER A 58 10.19 -14.64 -7.26
N GLN A 59 9.98 -15.40 -6.18
CA GLN A 59 9.68 -16.83 -6.22
C GLN A 59 8.18 -17.13 -6.36
N GLN A 60 7.31 -16.15 -6.14
CA GLN A 60 5.87 -16.35 -6.26
C GLN A 60 5.48 -16.56 -7.73
N SER A 61 4.74 -17.62 -8.01
CA SER A 61 4.39 -18.03 -9.38
C SER A 61 3.77 -16.89 -10.19
N PHE A 62 2.81 -16.18 -9.59
CA PHE A 62 2.12 -15.05 -10.21
C PHE A 62 3.09 -13.90 -10.56
N LEU A 63 3.92 -13.45 -9.61
CA LEU A 63 4.86 -12.34 -9.83
C LEU A 63 6.03 -12.73 -10.74
N LYS A 64 6.37 -14.02 -10.79
CA LYS A 64 7.38 -14.55 -11.71
C LYS A 64 6.88 -14.54 -13.16
N SER A 65 5.59 -14.75 -13.39
CA SER A 65 5.00 -14.68 -14.74
C SER A 65 4.70 -13.25 -15.21
N HIS A 66 4.70 -12.28 -14.29
CA HIS A 66 4.44 -10.87 -14.58
C HIS A 66 5.65 -10.02 -14.20
N SER A 67 6.53 -9.72 -15.15
CA SER A 67 7.82 -9.06 -14.85
C SER A 67 7.75 -7.53 -14.75
N ASN A 68 6.57 -6.93 -14.81
CA ASN A 68 6.36 -5.47 -14.90
C ASN A 68 6.10 -4.79 -13.53
N TRP A 69 6.64 -5.32 -12.45
CA TRP A 69 6.60 -4.68 -11.13
C TRP A 69 7.95 -4.10 -10.74
N THR A 70 7.91 -3.07 -9.90
CA THR A 70 9.11 -2.44 -9.32
C THR A 70 9.22 -2.79 -7.84
N TYR A 71 10.44 -3.01 -7.37
CA TYR A 71 10.75 -3.20 -5.96
C TYR A 71 11.57 -2.02 -5.42
N TYR A 72 10.98 -1.23 -4.53
CA TYR A 72 11.65 -0.08 -3.92
C TYR A 72 12.06 -0.40 -2.48
N ARG A 73 13.37 -0.33 -2.23
CA ARG A 73 14.02 -0.69 -0.96
C ARG A 73 14.36 0.57 -0.17
N LEU A 74 13.99 0.60 1.11
CA LEU A 74 14.31 1.69 2.03
C LEU A 74 15.00 1.15 3.28
N ASN A 75 16.11 1.76 3.66
CA ASN A 75 16.80 1.39 4.90
C ASN A 75 16.06 1.90 6.14
N LEU A 76 16.43 1.40 7.33
CA LEU A 76 15.78 1.73 8.60
C LEU A 76 15.75 3.24 8.94
N ASN A 77 16.70 4.02 8.44
CA ASN A 77 16.77 5.48 8.64
C ASN A 77 16.03 6.28 7.56
N GLU A 78 15.39 5.62 6.59
CA GLU A 78 14.69 6.27 5.49
C GLU A 78 13.18 6.28 5.69
N SER A 79 12.49 7.12 4.93
CA SER A 79 11.03 7.26 4.96
C SER A 79 10.44 6.85 3.63
N LYS A 80 9.25 6.22 3.65
CA LYS A 80 8.48 5.94 2.43
C LYS A 80 8.06 7.21 1.71
N SER A 81 7.98 8.34 2.41
CA SER A 81 7.74 9.67 1.82
C SER A 81 8.80 10.12 0.81
N LYS A 82 9.94 9.42 0.70
CA LYS A 82 10.94 9.67 -0.35
C LYS A 82 10.54 9.07 -1.70
N VAL A 83 9.57 8.16 -1.71
CA VAL A 83 9.05 7.55 -2.94
C VAL A 83 7.92 8.44 -3.42
N HIS A 84 8.15 9.11 -4.55
CA HIS A 84 7.14 9.96 -5.18
C HIS A 84 6.05 9.10 -5.82
N MET A 85 4.83 9.30 -5.36
CA MET A 85 3.62 8.57 -5.74
C MET A 85 2.55 9.50 -6.32
N MET A 86 2.90 10.76 -6.65
CA MET A 86 2.02 11.73 -7.32
C MET A 86 1.35 11.12 -8.57
N GLY A 87 0.04 11.31 -8.72
CA GLY A 87 -0.76 10.65 -9.76
C GLY A 87 -1.08 9.18 -9.48
N GLY A 88 -0.68 8.65 -8.31
CA GLY A 88 -0.78 7.25 -7.96
C GLY A 88 -1.65 6.98 -6.73
N ILE A 89 -1.76 5.69 -6.41
CA ILE A 89 -2.48 5.17 -5.25
C ILE A 89 -1.46 4.56 -4.28
N GLN A 90 -1.47 5.00 -3.03
CA GLN A 90 -0.69 4.35 -1.96
C GLN A 90 -1.59 3.53 -1.04
N ILE A 91 -1.25 2.25 -0.87
CA ILE A 91 -1.92 1.32 0.04
C ILE A 91 -0.93 0.93 1.14
N ASP A 92 -1.30 1.11 2.40
CA ASP A 92 -0.47 0.75 3.54
C ASP A 92 -1.36 0.41 4.75
N ASP A 93 -0.88 -0.41 5.68
CA ASP A 93 -1.56 -0.69 6.95
C ASP A 93 -1.09 0.25 8.06
N LEU A 94 -0.02 1.01 7.83
CA LEU A 94 0.49 2.02 8.75
C LEU A 94 0.01 3.42 8.32
N TYR A 95 -0.89 4.00 9.11
CA TYR A 95 -1.46 5.33 8.88
C TYR A 95 -0.39 6.42 8.68
N GLY A 96 0.69 6.37 9.47
CA GLY A 96 1.78 7.34 9.35
C GLY A 96 2.49 7.35 7.99
N ASN A 97 2.45 6.26 7.23
CA ASN A 97 3.01 6.23 5.87
C ASN A 97 2.10 6.96 4.86
N LEU A 98 0.79 6.99 5.11
CA LEU A 98 -0.20 7.59 4.22
C LEU A 98 -0.32 9.10 4.40
N VAL A 99 -0.13 9.61 5.62
CA VAL A 99 -0.16 11.07 5.86
C VAL A 99 1.05 11.78 5.25
N ASN A 100 2.16 11.08 5.06
CA ASN A 100 3.42 11.67 4.60
C ASN A 100 3.72 11.42 3.11
N THR A 101 2.79 10.86 2.34
CA THR A 101 2.97 10.60 0.91
C THR A 101 2.39 11.72 0.06
N ASP A 102 2.92 11.90 -1.15
CA ASP A 102 2.38 12.77 -2.19
C ASP A 102 1.41 12.04 -3.14
N ALA A 103 0.95 10.84 -2.78
CA ALA A 103 -0.06 10.10 -3.54
C ALA A 103 -1.42 10.80 -3.57
N ASP A 104 -2.05 10.79 -4.75
CA ASP A 104 -3.35 11.41 -5.00
C ASP A 104 -4.47 10.64 -4.30
N VAL A 105 -4.35 9.31 -4.20
CA VAL A 105 -5.28 8.45 -3.46
C VAL A 105 -4.52 7.65 -2.41
N LYS A 106 -5.10 7.56 -1.21
CA LYS A 106 -4.49 6.88 -0.07
C LYS A 106 -5.48 5.84 0.45
N ILE A 107 -5.04 4.63 0.73
CA ILE A 107 -5.91 3.57 1.26
C ILE A 107 -5.27 2.96 2.51
N LEU A 108 -5.92 3.14 3.66
CA LEU A 108 -5.53 2.52 4.92
C LEU A 108 -6.20 1.16 5.07
N LEU A 109 -5.39 0.10 5.09
CA LEU A 109 -5.85 -1.24 5.41
C LEU A 109 -5.95 -1.45 6.93
N LYS A 110 -7.15 -1.74 7.43
CA LYS A 110 -7.39 -2.12 8.83
C LYS A 110 -7.15 -3.61 9.08
N ASN A 111 -7.56 -4.44 8.12
CA ASN A 111 -7.50 -5.91 8.18
C ASN A 111 -8.08 -6.50 9.49
N GLY A 112 -9.22 -5.96 9.93
CA GLY A 112 -9.90 -6.38 11.17
C GLY A 112 -9.09 -6.21 12.46
N ARG A 113 -8.03 -5.40 12.45
CA ARG A 113 -7.20 -5.12 13.63
C ARG A 113 -7.35 -3.67 14.03
N ASP A 114 -7.60 -3.41 15.30
CA ASP A 114 -7.51 -2.07 15.87
C ASP A 114 -6.19 -1.93 16.63
N THR A 115 -5.26 -1.20 16.05
CA THR A 115 -3.95 -0.90 16.63
C THR A 115 -3.71 0.61 16.66
N PRO A 116 -2.82 1.10 17.53
CA PRO A 116 -2.43 2.52 17.52
C PRO A 116 -1.77 3.00 16.22
N PHE A 117 -1.39 2.08 15.32
CA PHE A 117 -0.70 2.33 14.07
C PHE A 117 -1.64 2.44 12.86
N ASN A 118 -2.84 1.86 12.96
CA ASN A 118 -3.87 1.89 11.92
C ASN A 118 -5.15 2.60 12.39
N THR A 119 -5.07 3.42 13.43
CA THR A 119 -6.14 4.33 13.88
C THR A 119 -5.82 5.75 13.42
N SER A 120 -6.81 6.45 12.85
CA SER A 120 -6.61 7.84 12.40
C SER A 120 -6.21 8.69 13.60
N LYS A 121 -5.07 9.37 13.50
CA LYS A 121 -4.54 10.18 14.59
C LYS A 121 -4.54 11.64 14.18
N LYS A 122 -5.70 12.27 14.40
CA LYS A 122 -6.00 13.71 14.51
C LYS A 122 -6.70 14.30 13.28
N GLU A 123 -7.75 15.06 13.56
CA GLU A 123 -8.52 15.90 12.61
C GLU A 123 -7.67 16.94 11.82
N THR A 124 -6.37 17.05 12.10
CA THR A 124 -5.44 18.00 11.47
C THR A 124 -4.55 17.41 10.38
N ASP A 125 -4.61 16.09 10.15
CA ASP A 125 -3.78 15.45 9.14
C ASP A 125 -4.35 15.69 7.74
N ASN A 126 -3.51 15.69 6.70
CA ASN A 126 -3.97 15.88 5.33
C ASN A 126 -4.80 14.65 4.88
N PHE A 127 -6.12 14.75 5.00
CA PHE A 127 -7.10 13.69 4.73
C PHE A 127 -7.54 13.59 3.28
N GLU A 128 -6.99 14.42 2.39
CA GLU A 128 -7.37 14.42 0.98
C GLU A 128 -7.24 13.01 0.40
N ASN A 129 -8.39 12.47 -0.02
CA ASN A 129 -8.56 11.19 -0.71
C ASN A 129 -8.08 9.97 0.10
N LEU A 130 -8.26 9.97 1.44
CA LEU A 130 -7.99 8.82 2.28
C LEU A 130 -9.21 7.89 2.43
N TYR A 131 -9.09 6.68 1.91
CA TYR A 131 -10.07 5.60 2.06
C TYR A 131 -9.67 4.64 3.17
N PHE A 132 -10.66 4.11 3.89
CA PHE A 132 -10.47 3.07 4.89
C PHE A 132 -10.98 1.74 4.33
N ALA A 133 -10.12 0.74 4.30
CA ALA A 133 -10.45 -0.61 3.87
C ALA A 133 -10.37 -1.59 5.03
N ASP A 134 -11.50 -2.25 5.34
CA ASP A 134 -11.57 -3.19 6.45
C ASP A 134 -10.80 -4.48 6.17
N ASP A 135 -10.73 -4.88 4.90
CA ASP A 135 -10.06 -6.08 4.43
C ASP A 135 -9.56 -5.94 2.98
N MET A 136 -9.03 -7.04 2.40
CA MET A 136 -8.58 -7.06 1.01
C MET A 136 -9.69 -7.00 -0.03
N ASN A 137 -10.91 -7.45 0.28
CA ASN A 137 -12.02 -7.30 -0.66
C ASN A 137 -12.36 -5.82 -0.85
N HIS A 138 -12.31 -5.02 0.23
CA HIS A 138 -12.50 -3.58 0.16
C HIS A 138 -11.40 -2.91 -0.68
N ILE A 139 -10.13 -3.29 -0.50
CA ILE A 139 -9.04 -2.81 -1.37
C ILE A 139 -9.33 -3.11 -2.84
N VAL A 140 -9.64 -4.36 -3.18
CA VAL A 140 -9.93 -4.78 -4.56
C VAL A 140 -11.12 -4.01 -5.13
N SER A 141 -12.16 -3.76 -4.31
CA SER A 141 -13.34 -3.00 -4.73
C SER A 141 -13.01 -1.55 -5.05
N ILE A 142 -12.21 -0.89 -4.21
CA ILE A 142 -11.77 0.49 -4.45
C ILE A 142 -10.94 0.58 -5.72
N LEU A 143 -9.99 -0.35 -5.91
CA LEU A 143 -9.14 -0.36 -7.11
C LEU A 143 -9.96 -0.62 -8.38
N ASN A 144 -10.83 -1.62 -8.38
CA ASN A 144 -11.70 -1.88 -9.54
C ASN A 144 -12.57 -0.67 -9.90
N TRP A 145 -13.17 -0.03 -8.90
CA TRP A 145 -13.93 1.21 -9.10
C TRP A 145 -13.06 2.31 -9.71
N TYR A 146 -11.89 2.57 -9.15
CA TYR A 146 -10.99 3.62 -9.65
C TYR A 146 -10.53 3.35 -11.08
N SER A 147 -10.21 2.09 -11.42
CA SER A 147 -9.84 1.70 -12.78
C SER A 147 -10.99 1.73 -13.79
N SER A 148 -12.24 1.85 -13.32
CA SER A 148 -13.43 1.94 -14.17
C SER A 148 -13.82 3.37 -14.54
N LEU A 149 -13.24 4.37 -13.85
CA LEU A 149 -13.50 5.78 -14.12
C LEU A 149 -12.86 6.20 -15.44
N ASP A 150 -13.55 7.04 -16.21
CA ASP A 150 -12.93 7.76 -17.31
C ASP A 150 -12.15 9.00 -16.82
N GLU A 151 -11.44 9.69 -17.73
CA GLU A 151 -10.60 10.85 -17.37
C GLU A 151 -11.42 12.00 -16.75
N ASP A 152 -12.64 12.24 -17.24
CA ASP A 152 -13.50 13.32 -16.74
C ASP A 152 -14.02 12.99 -15.33
N GLU A 153 -14.42 11.73 -15.10
CA GLU A 153 -14.85 11.23 -13.79
C GLU A 153 -13.69 11.21 -12.78
N LEU A 154 -12.47 10.88 -13.24
CA LEU A 154 -11.26 10.90 -12.41
C LEU A 154 -10.94 12.32 -11.94
N ASP A 155 -10.97 13.28 -12.86
CA ASP A 155 -10.75 14.69 -12.56
C ASP A 155 -11.84 15.22 -11.62
N GLU A 156 -13.11 14.83 -11.80
CA GLU A 156 -14.19 15.21 -10.87
C GLU A 156 -13.96 14.64 -9.47
N VAL A 157 -13.58 13.36 -9.34
CA VAL A 157 -13.28 12.74 -8.04
C VAL A 157 -12.14 13.48 -7.34
N LEU A 158 -11.04 13.75 -8.05
CA LEU A 158 -9.88 14.44 -7.47
C LEU A 158 -10.20 15.90 -7.13
N THR A 159 -10.99 16.59 -7.96
CA THR A 159 -11.32 18.02 -7.78
C THR A 159 -12.39 18.24 -6.70
N THR A 160 -13.48 17.47 -6.74
CA THR A 160 -14.59 17.58 -5.77
C THR A 160 -14.12 17.28 -4.35
N MET A 161 -13.20 16.32 -4.20
CA MET A 161 -12.62 15.98 -2.91
C MET A 161 -11.66 17.07 -2.39
N THR A 162 -10.93 17.74 -3.27
CA THR A 162 -10.09 18.92 -2.92
C THR A 162 -10.94 20.11 -2.45
N THR A 163 -12.11 20.37 -3.06
CA THR A 163 -12.98 21.49 -2.68
C THR A 163 -13.72 21.31 -1.35
N SER A 164 -13.89 20.07 -0.87
CA SER A 164 -14.59 19.79 0.39
C SER A 164 -13.85 20.25 1.66
N ILE A 165 -12.59 20.70 1.51
CA ILE A 165 -11.72 21.20 2.59
C ILE A 165 -11.59 22.74 2.54
N GLY A 166 -12.13 23.40 1.50
CA GLY A 166 -11.96 24.84 1.27
C GLY A 166 -13.08 25.75 1.78
N ASP A 167 -14.25 25.22 2.14
CA ASP A 167 -15.47 26.02 2.34
C ASP A 167 -16.14 25.84 3.72
N GLU A 168 -15.36 25.75 4.80
CA GLU A 168 -15.87 26.06 6.15
C GLU A 168 -14.87 26.98 6.89
N PHE A 169 -15.10 28.29 6.77
CA PHE A 169 -14.53 29.36 7.61
C PHE A 169 -15.37 29.56 8.89
#